data_AF-A0A3T0KS60-F1
#
_entry.id   AF-A0A3T0KS60-F1
#
_cell.length_a   1.000
_cell.length_b   1.000
_cell.length_c   1.000
_cell.angle_alpha   90.00
_cell.angle_beta   90.00
_cell.angle_gamma   90.00
#
_symmetry.space_group_name_H-M   'P 1'
#
loop_
_entity.id
_entity.type
_entity.pdbx_description
1 polymer ?
#
loop_
_entity_poly.entity_id
_entity_poly.type
_entity_poly.pdbx_seq_one_letter_code
_entity_poly.pdbx_strand_id
1 'polypeptide(L)' 'MKDENKPFNDAIDHFNEIEGNAGNPSNAKINKLPKPLKYFGYFMIGFISLSILLMIILNLLN' A
#
# COMPACT_ATOMS: atom_id res chain seq x y z
N MET A 1 -31.36 -16.88 -5.24
CA MET A 1 -31.10 -16.91 -3.79
C MET A 1 -29.97 -15.92 -3.53
N LYS A 2 -30.32 -14.67 -3.26
CA LYS A 2 -29.40 -13.54 -3.07
C LYS A 2 -30.09 -12.68 -2.04
N ASP A 3 -29.91 -12.93 -0.75
CA ASP A 3 -30.27 -12.00 0.35
C ASP A 3 -30.19 -12.64 1.75
N GLU A 4 -29.64 -13.84 1.90
CA GLU A 4 -29.62 -14.57 3.19
C GLU A 4 -28.43 -14.21 4.11
N ASN A 5 -27.43 -13.46 3.63
CA ASN A 5 -26.22 -13.11 4.40
C ASN A 5 -25.97 -11.58 4.57
N LYS A 6 -26.97 -10.73 4.30
CA LYS A 6 -26.86 -9.28 4.53
C LYS A 6 -26.34 -8.87 5.92
N PRO A 7 -26.86 -9.41 7.04
CA PRO A 7 -26.43 -8.94 8.36
C PRO A 7 -24.97 -9.29 8.68
N PHE A 8 -24.45 -10.38 8.12
CA PHE A 8 -23.04 -10.75 8.29
C PHE A 8 -22.11 -9.89 7.44
N ASN A 9 -22.53 -9.54 6.22
CA ASN A 9 -21.81 -8.59 5.38
C ASN A 9 -21.77 -7.19 6.01
N ASP A 10 -22.89 -6.69 6.54
CA ASP A 10 -22.95 -5.37 7.17
C ASP A 10 -22.10 -5.29 8.44
N ALA A 11 -22.09 -6.36 9.26
CA ALA A 11 -21.24 -6.43 10.44
C ALA A 11 -19.75 -6.43 10.05
N ILE A 12 -19.37 -7.25 9.07
CA ILE A 12 -17.99 -7.31 8.56
C ILE A 12 -17.58 -5.99 7.92
N ASP A 13 -18.46 -5.34 7.17
CA ASP A 13 -18.19 -4.05 6.53
C ASP A 13 -18.07 -2.94 7.57
N HIS A 14 -18.92 -2.94 8.60
CA HIS A 14 -18.77 -2.04 9.74
C HIS A 14 -17.44 -2.27 10.45
N PHE A 15 -17.12 -3.51 10.84
CA PHE A 15 -15.82 -3.85 11.44
C PHE A 15 -14.64 -3.44 10.54
N ASN A 16 -14.75 -3.62 9.23
CA ASN A 16 -13.74 -3.17 8.27
C ASN A 16 -13.60 -1.63 8.25
N GLU A 17 -14.69 -0.89 8.43
CA GLU A 17 -14.74 0.56 8.45
C GLU A 17 -14.20 1.17 9.76
N ILE A 18 -14.56 0.61 10.92
CA ILE A 18 -14.09 1.08 12.24
C ILE A 18 -12.72 0.52 12.65
N GLU A 19 -12.46 -0.77 12.42
CA GLU A 19 -11.17 -1.38 12.78
C GLU A 19 -10.11 -1.22 11.68
N GLY A 20 -10.51 -0.68 10.53
CA GLY A 20 -9.61 -0.43 9.41
C GLY A 20 -9.04 -1.73 8.87
N ASN A 21 -9.89 -2.57 8.28
CA ASN A 21 -9.41 -3.77 7.62
C ASN A 21 -8.48 -3.37 6.47
N ALA A 22 -7.22 -3.74 6.59
CA ALA A 22 -6.24 -3.71 5.50
C ALA A 22 -6.55 -4.79 4.45
N GLY A 23 -7.83 -5.10 4.21
CA GLY A 23 -8.29 -6.19 3.36
C GLY A 23 -7.93 -6.00 1.88
N ASN A 24 -7.45 -4.81 1.52
CA ASN A 24 -6.89 -4.59 0.21
C ASN A 24 -5.67 -3.65 0.26
N PRO A 25 -4.47 -4.15 0.63
CA PRO A 25 -3.25 -3.35 0.66
C PRO A 25 -2.92 -2.80 -0.73
N SER A 26 -3.44 -3.41 -1.80
CA SER A 26 -3.29 -2.92 -3.18
C SER A 26 -4.00 -1.59 -3.46
N ASN A 27 -4.99 -1.20 -2.64
CA ASN A 27 -5.70 0.08 -2.74
C ASN A 27 -5.12 1.18 -1.83
N ALA A 28 -4.02 0.89 -1.12
CA ALA A 28 -3.33 1.87 -0.30
C ALA A 28 -2.64 2.92 -1.17
N LYS A 29 -3.39 3.95 -1.57
CA LYS A 29 -2.83 5.13 -2.26
C LYS A 29 -1.82 5.78 -1.32
N ILE A 30 -0.56 5.95 -1.75
CA ILE A 30 0.48 6.67 -1.00
C ILE A 30 -0.05 8.04 -0.50
N ASN A 31 -0.87 8.71 -1.32
CA ASN A 31 -1.51 9.99 -1.00
C ASN A 31 -2.50 9.94 0.20
N LYS A 32 -2.95 8.76 0.62
CA LYS A 32 -3.83 8.57 1.78
C LYS A 32 -3.08 8.23 3.08
N LEU A 33 -1.77 7.98 3.00
CA LEU A 33 -0.98 7.61 4.18
C LEU A 33 -0.73 8.82 5.13
N PRO A 34 -0.48 8.57 6.42
CA PRO A 34 0.01 9.59 7.35
C PRO A 34 1.29 10.26 6.85
N LYS A 35 1.51 11.53 7.22
CA LYS A 35 2.66 12.33 6.73
C LYS A 35 4.01 11.61 6.87
N PRO A 36 4.35 10.99 8.02
CA PRO A 36 5.65 10.31 8.16
C PRO A 36 5.83 9.18 7.15
N LEU A 37 4.78 8.38 6.95
CA LEU A 37 4.81 7.22 6.08
C LEU A 37 4.83 7.60 4.59
N LYS A 38 4.23 8.75 4.24
CA LYS A 38 4.36 9.35 2.90
C LYS A 38 5.81 9.68 2.58
N TYR A 39 6.49 10.42 3.46
CA TYR A 39 7.89 10.80 3.26
C TYR A 39 8.78 9.56 3.17
N PHE A 40 8.55 8.57 4.03
CA PHE A 40 9.26 7.31 3.96
C PHE A 40 9.05 6.60 2.62
N GLY A 41 7.80 6.52 2.13
CA GLY A 41 7.50 5.92 0.83
C GLY A 41 8.25 6.60 -0.33
N TYR A 42 8.23 7.93 -0.39
CA TYR A 42 8.97 8.69 -1.41
C TYR A 42 10.48 8.50 -1.29
N PHE A 43 11.02 8.49 -0.07
CA PHE A 43 12.44 8.22 0.17
C PHE A 43 12.84 6.83 -0.34
N MET A 44 12.05 5.80 0.00
CA MET A 44 12.32 4.43 -0.44
C MET A 44 12.28 4.28 -1.96
N ILE A 45 11.32 4.90 -2.64
CA ILE A 45 11.24 4.90 -4.11
C ILE A 45 12.49 5.55 -4.72
N GLY A 46 12.91 6.70 -4.18
CA GLY A 46 14.11 7.40 -4.64
C GLY A 46 15.38 6.59 -4.39
N PHE A 47 15.53 6.02 -3.18
CA PHE A 47 16.66 5.18 -2.81
C PHE A 47 16.78 3.96 -3.72
N ILE A 48 15.69 3.20 -3.91
CA ILE A 48 15.69 2.01 -4.77
C ILE A 48 16.04 2.37 -6.21
N SER A 49 15.42 3.43 -6.75
CA SER A 49 15.69 3.88 -8.12
C SER A 49 17.16 4.28 -8.30
N LEU A 50 17.74 4.97 -7.32
CA LEU A 50 19.14 5.37 -7.35
C LEU A 50 20.09 4.16 -7.22
N SER A 51 19.76 3.18 -6.36
CA SER A 51 20.54 1.95 -6.23
C SER A 51 20.54 1.13 -7.52
N ILE A 52 19.40 1.01 -8.20
CA ILE A 52 19.31 0.33 -9.50
C ILE A 52 20.13 1.07 -10.56
N LEU A 53 20.02 2.39 -10.63
CA LEU A 53 20.81 3.21 -11.55
C LEU A 53 22.32 3.00 -11.32
N LEU A 54 22.76 3.05 -10.06
CA LEU A 54 24.16 2.84 -9.70
C LEU A 54 24.64 1.44 -10.09
N MET A 55 23.83 0.41 -9.85
CA MET A 55 24.15 -0.96 -10.23
C MET A 55 24.35 -1.09 -11.75
N ILE A 56 23.48 -0.47 -12.55
CA ILE A 56 23.61 -0.45 -14.01
C ILE A 56 24.91 0.23 -14.44
N ILE A 57 25.22 1.40 -13.87
CA ILE A 57 26.44 2.15 -14.17
C ILE A 57 27.70 1.34 -13.83
N LEU A 58 27.75 0.73 -12.65
CA LEU A 58 28.88 -0.11 -12.23
C LEU A 58 29.03 -1.34 -13.14
N ASN A 59 27.92 -1.95 -13.56
CA ASN A 59 27.95 -3.08 -14.48
C ASN A 59 28.40 -2.68 -15.90
N LEU A 60 28.17 -1.44 -16.34
CA LEU A 60 28.65 -0.91 -17.62
C LEU A 60 30.14 -0.53 -17.59
N LEU A 61 30.66 -0.17 -16.41
CA LEU A 61 32.06 0.23 -16.20
C LEU A 61 32.99 -0.96 -15.90
N ASN A 62 32.44 -2.15 -15.64
CA ASN A 62 33.16 -3.40 -15.40
C ASN A 62 33.36 -4.19 -16.69
#